data_AF-A0A9P4PVM2-F1
#
_entry.id   AF-A0A9P4PVM2-F1
#
_cell.length_a   1.000
_cell.length_b   1.000
_cell.length_c   1.000
_cell.angle_alpha   90.00
_cell.angle_beta   90.00
_cell.angle_gamma   90.00
#
_symmetry.space_group_name_H-M   'P 1'
#
loop_
_entity.id
_entity.type
_entity.pdbx_description
1 polymer ?
#
loop_
_entity_poly.entity_id
_entity_poly.type
_entity_poly.pdbx_seq_one_letter_code
_entity_poly.pdbx_strand_id
1 'polypeptide(L)'
;MTSYHSGRPPAGLLIAQALGITASTYLLGSNATIAFITIPAVMEAPSPLAAKQWAKVYNLGKPFGIGCSVIATACTGFIAYNQDRAFLPFKLNTAAALIFPAIIPFTILVLKPINDKLFAKGDALALDEKAEVGVAQEETTKALIDRWTKLHLVRTAITGVGAILAIWAALDKRETGSVGGFSLQSGANRLG
;
A
#
# COMPACT_ATOMS: atom_id res chain seq x y z
N MET A 1 -5.88 -7.84 38.20
CA MET A 1 -5.47 -6.46 38.51
C MET A 1 -3.94 -6.47 38.55
N THR A 2 -3.30 -6.24 37.42
CA THR A 2 -1.87 -6.43 37.24
C THR A 2 -1.25 -5.09 36.85
N SER A 3 -0.29 -4.67 37.66
CA SER A 3 0.48 -3.43 37.62
C SER A 3 0.75 -2.90 36.20
N TYR A 4 0.31 -1.67 35.92
CA TYR A 4 0.76 -0.88 34.77
C TYR A 4 2.22 -0.49 34.99
N HIS A 5 3.15 -1.35 34.55
CA HIS A 5 4.51 -0.91 34.34
C HIS A 5 4.52 0.06 33.16
N SER A 6 4.86 1.30 33.45
CA SER A 6 5.35 2.34 32.55
C SER A 6 6.69 1.92 31.90
N GLY A 7 6.67 0.77 31.24
CA GLY A 7 7.79 0.19 30.50
C GLY A 7 7.72 0.59 29.03
N ARG A 8 8.88 0.87 28.42
CA ARG A 8 9.00 1.02 26.97
C ARG A 8 8.38 -0.21 26.28
N PRO A 9 7.67 -0.05 25.15
CA PRO A 9 7.19 -1.20 24.39
C PRO A 9 8.36 -2.14 24.07
N PRO A 10 8.16 -3.47 24.15
CA PRO A 10 9.17 -4.45 23.72
C PRO A 10 9.75 -4.10 22.35
N ALA A 11 11.07 -4.24 22.18
CA ALA A 11 11.77 -3.87 20.95
C ALA A 11 11.16 -4.51 19.69
N GLY A 12 10.71 -5.77 19.79
CA GLY A 12 10.02 -6.46 18.69
C GLY A 12 8.75 -5.76 18.22
N LEU A 13 7.96 -5.15 19.11
CA LEU A 13 6.76 -4.40 18.72
C LEU A 13 7.11 -3.07 18.04
N LEU A 14 8.20 -2.42 18.46
CA LEU A 14 8.69 -1.20 17.81
C LEU A 14 9.22 -1.49 16.40
N ILE A 15 9.97 -2.58 16.25
CA ILE A 15 10.47 -3.04 14.95
C ILE A 15 9.30 -3.40 14.02
N ALA A 16 8.35 -4.19 14.51
CA ALA A 16 7.15 -4.54 13.72
C ALA A 16 6.37 -3.28 13.30
N GLN A 17 6.19 -2.31 14.20
CA GLN A 17 5.50 -1.07 13.88
C GLN A 17 6.24 -0.26 12.81
N ALA A 18 7.57 -0.12 12.94
CA ALA A 18 8.37 0.58 11.95
C ALA A 18 8.31 -0.10 10.58
N LEU A 19 8.47 -1.43 10.54
CA LEU A 19 8.41 -2.21 9.29
C LEU A 19 7.02 -2.19 8.66
N GLY A 20 5.96 -2.35 9.45
CA GLY A 20 4.58 -2.34 8.97
C GLY A 20 4.18 -1.00 8.36
N ILE A 21 4.53 0.11 9.02
CA ILE A 21 4.30 1.46 8.49
C ILE A 21 5.14 1.68 7.24
N THR A 22 6.45 1.38 7.28
CA THR A 22 7.35 1.62 6.14
C THR A 22 6.92 0.83 4.91
N ALA A 23 6.61 -0.46 5.07
CA ALA A 23 6.19 -1.30 3.97
C ALA A 23 4.84 -0.85 3.37
N SER A 24 3.88 -0.47 4.21
CA SER A 24 2.55 -0.04 3.73
C SER A 24 2.59 1.34 3.07
N THR A 25 3.32 2.30 3.61
CA THR A 25 3.46 3.64 3.02
C THR A 25 4.31 3.60 1.75
N TYR A 26 5.35 2.77 1.69
CA TYR A 26 6.10 2.55 0.47
C TYR A 26 5.25 1.90 -0.61
N LEU A 27 4.42 0.91 -0.25
CA LEU A 27 3.47 0.29 -1.18
C LEU A 27 2.46 1.31 -1.73
N LEU A 28 1.88 2.14 -0.86
CA LEU A 28 0.99 3.25 -1.24
C LEU A 28 1.70 4.21 -2.22
N GLY A 29 2.88 4.71 -1.84
CA GLY A 29 3.66 5.65 -2.62
C GLY A 29 4.06 5.08 -3.98
N SER A 30 4.58 3.86 -4.01
CA SER A 30 4.95 3.16 -5.25
C SER A 30 3.75 2.99 -6.18
N ASN A 31 2.61 2.54 -5.64
CA ASN A 31 1.38 2.39 -6.44
C ASN A 31 0.89 3.74 -6.98
N ALA A 32 0.96 4.81 -6.19
CA ALA A 32 0.61 6.16 -6.61
C ALA A 32 1.56 6.67 -7.71
N THR A 33 2.88 6.50 -7.54
CA THR A 33 3.89 6.86 -8.56
C THR A 33 3.63 6.15 -9.88
N ILE A 34 3.27 4.85 -9.86
CA ILE A 34 2.91 4.14 -11.08
C ILE A 34 1.76 4.85 -11.80
N ALA A 35 0.69 5.19 -11.08
CA ALA A 35 -0.50 5.81 -11.68
C ALA A 35 -0.27 7.25 -12.17
N PHE A 36 0.44 8.07 -11.40
CA PHE A 36 0.54 9.51 -11.63
C PHE A 36 1.78 9.94 -12.39
N ILE A 37 2.80 9.09 -12.48
CA ILE A 37 4.08 9.44 -13.12
C ILE A 37 4.41 8.41 -14.20
N THR A 38 4.48 7.12 -13.85
CA THR A 38 4.95 6.09 -14.77
C THR A 38 3.99 5.87 -15.94
N ILE A 39 2.69 5.69 -15.67
CA ILE A 39 1.73 5.42 -16.74
C ILE A 39 1.56 6.61 -17.71
N PRO A 40 1.44 7.87 -17.26
CA PRO A 40 1.41 9.01 -18.17
C PRO A 40 2.60 9.02 -19.14
N ALA A 41 3.82 8.75 -18.66
CA ALA A 41 5.00 8.64 -19.52
C ALA A 41 4.92 7.46 -20.50
N VAL A 42 4.42 6.31 -20.06
CA VAL A 42 4.17 5.15 -20.95
C VAL A 42 3.16 5.48 -22.06
N MET A 43 2.15 6.31 -21.76
CA MET A 43 1.08 6.66 -22.68
C MET A 43 1.49 7.61 -23.81
N GLU A 44 2.64 8.28 -23.69
CA GLU A 44 3.24 9.09 -24.75
C GLU A 44 3.75 8.23 -25.92
N ALA A 45 4.11 6.96 -25.65
CA ALA A 45 4.60 6.06 -26.68
C ALA A 45 3.49 5.60 -27.66
N PRO A 46 3.84 5.16 -28.87
CA PRO A 46 2.94 4.42 -29.76
C PRO A 46 2.45 3.12 -29.11
N SER A 47 1.26 2.62 -29.48
CA SER A 47 0.61 1.45 -28.84
C SER A 47 1.53 0.23 -28.65
N PRO A 48 2.31 -0.23 -29.65
CA PRO A 48 3.20 -1.38 -29.46
C PRO A 48 4.21 -1.17 -28.32
N LEU A 49 4.82 0.00 -28.28
CA LEU A 49 5.81 0.35 -27.26
C LEU A 49 5.15 0.59 -25.90
N ALA A 50 3.99 1.26 -25.87
CA ALA A 50 3.23 1.49 -24.65
C ALA A 50 2.80 0.17 -23.98
N ALA A 51 2.29 -0.81 -24.75
CA ALA A 51 1.95 -2.14 -24.24
C ALA A 51 3.17 -2.84 -23.63
N LYS A 52 4.31 -2.82 -24.34
CA LYS A 52 5.56 -3.43 -23.87
C LYS A 52 6.08 -2.78 -22.59
N GLN A 53 6.07 -1.44 -22.51
CA GLN A 53 6.51 -0.72 -21.33
C GLN A 53 5.58 -0.95 -20.14
N TRP A 54 4.26 -0.91 -20.34
CA TRP A 54 3.28 -1.27 -19.31
C TRP A 54 3.53 -2.68 -18.78
N ALA A 55 3.72 -3.67 -19.65
CA ALA A 55 3.98 -5.06 -19.27
C ALA A 55 5.26 -5.18 -18.43
N LYS A 56 6.32 -4.45 -18.81
CA LYS A 56 7.56 -4.40 -18.05
C LYS A 56 7.36 -3.78 -16.66
N VAL A 57 6.66 -2.65 -16.57
CA VAL A 57 6.34 -1.98 -15.30
C VAL A 57 5.54 -2.91 -14.40
N TYR A 58 4.51 -3.58 -14.93
CA TYR A 58 3.69 -4.54 -14.18
C TYR A 58 4.54 -5.68 -13.62
N ASN A 59 5.37 -6.31 -14.46
CA ASN A 59 6.18 -7.45 -14.06
C ASN A 59 7.27 -7.09 -13.05
N LEU A 60 7.83 -5.88 -13.14
CA LEU A 60 8.77 -5.36 -12.13
C LEU A 60 8.05 -5.02 -10.83
N GLY A 61 6.91 -4.33 -10.88
CA GLY A 61 6.19 -3.85 -9.69
C GLY A 61 5.50 -4.97 -8.90
N LYS A 62 4.99 -6.01 -9.57
CA LYS A 62 4.24 -7.10 -8.94
C LYS A 62 4.96 -7.77 -7.75
N PRO A 63 6.21 -8.27 -7.86
CA PRO A 63 6.89 -8.90 -6.73
C PRO A 63 7.14 -7.93 -5.57
N PHE A 64 7.49 -6.67 -5.86
CA PHE A 64 7.63 -5.63 -4.83
C PHE A 64 6.31 -5.38 -4.10
N GLY A 65 5.22 -5.25 -4.85
CA GLY A 65 3.88 -5.04 -4.29
C GLY A 65 3.45 -6.18 -3.35
N ILE A 66 3.66 -7.43 -3.78
CA ILE A 66 3.38 -8.61 -2.95
C ILE A 66 4.25 -8.60 -1.69
N GLY A 67 5.56 -8.38 -1.82
CA GLY A 67 6.49 -8.35 -0.69
C GLY A 67 6.10 -7.31 0.37
N CYS A 68 5.86 -6.06 -0.04
CA CYS A 68 5.43 -5.01 0.88
C CYS A 68 4.09 -5.33 1.54
N SER A 69 3.12 -5.88 0.80
CA SER A 69 1.83 -6.27 1.34
C SER A 69 1.95 -7.36 2.40
N VAL A 70 2.79 -8.39 2.16
CA VAL A 70 3.03 -9.46 3.13
C VAL A 70 3.68 -8.92 4.40
N ILE A 71 4.71 -8.08 4.27
CA ILE A 71 5.39 -7.46 5.42
C ILE A 71 4.41 -6.60 6.23
N ALA A 72 3.62 -5.76 5.57
CA ALA A 72 2.64 -4.90 6.23
C ALA A 72 1.57 -5.73 6.97
N THR A 73 1.06 -6.79 6.33
CA THR A 73 0.09 -7.73 6.92
C THR A 73 0.66 -8.42 8.16
N ALA A 74 1.85 -9.01 8.04
CA ALA A 74 2.49 -9.75 9.12
C ALA A 74 2.79 -8.84 10.32
N CYS A 75 3.30 -7.65 10.07
CA CYS A 75 3.65 -6.69 11.12
C CYS A 75 2.41 -6.16 11.85
N THR A 76 1.38 -5.72 11.12
CA THR A 76 0.14 -5.21 11.74
C THR A 76 -0.63 -6.31 12.46
N GLY A 77 -0.66 -7.53 11.90
CA GLY A 77 -1.23 -8.71 12.57
C GLY A 77 -0.48 -9.08 13.85
N PHE A 78 0.86 -9.07 13.82
CA PHE A 78 1.68 -9.32 15.01
C PHE A 78 1.45 -8.26 16.10
N ILE A 79 1.35 -6.98 15.73
CA ILE A 79 1.04 -5.91 16.68
C ILE A 79 -0.35 -6.11 17.28
N ALA A 80 -1.37 -6.34 16.46
CA ALA A 80 -2.75 -6.58 16.92
C ALA A 80 -2.83 -7.79 17.87
N TYR A 81 -2.13 -8.88 17.57
CA TYR A 81 -2.09 -10.06 18.43
C TYR A 81 -1.56 -9.77 19.85
N ASN A 82 -0.69 -8.76 19.99
CA ASN A 82 -0.09 -8.34 21.26
C ASN A 82 -0.79 -7.12 21.90
N GLN A 83 -1.94 -6.68 21.38
CA GLN A 83 -2.72 -5.57 21.91
C GLN A 83 -3.98 -6.07 22.63
N ASP A 84 -4.41 -5.33 23.65
CA ASP A 84 -5.69 -5.59 24.30
C ASP A 84 -6.84 -5.27 23.32
N ARG A 85 -7.76 -6.22 23.18
CA ARG A 85 -8.89 -6.17 22.24
C ARG A 85 -9.88 -5.05 22.55
N ALA A 86 -9.91 -4.56 23.80
CA ALA A 86 -10.77 -3.46 24.20
C ALA A 86 -10.34 -2.12 23.58
N PHE A 87 -9.06 -1.94 23.27
CA PHE A 87 -8.52 -0.65 22.85
C PHE A 87 -8.58 -0.42 21.34
N LEU A 88 -8.59 0.87 20.97
CA LEU A 88 -8.64 1.31 19.58
C LEU A 88 -7.46 0.82 18.73
N PRO A 89 -6.19 0.81 19.21
CA PRO A 89 -5.05 0.35 18.40
C PRO A 89 -5.19 -1.10 17.92
N PHE A 90 -5.80 -1.97 18.73
CA PHE A 90 -6.09 -3.35 18.32
C PHE A 90 -7.02 -3.38 17.12
N LYS A 91 -8.12 -2.62 17.17
CA LYS A 91 -9.13 -2.58 16.10
C LYS A 91 -8.53 -2.03 14.81
N LEU A 92 -7.73 -0.96 14.91
CA LEU A 92 -7.07 -0.32 13.78
C LEU A 92 -6.01 -1.24 13.13
N ASN A 93 -5.12 -1.86 13.92
CA ASN A 93 -4.13 -2.80 13.38
C ASN A 93 -4.77 -4.07 12.80
N THR A 94 -5.85 -4.57 13.41
CA THR A 94 -6.61 -5.72 12.89
C THR A 94 -7.22 -5.36 11.53
N ALA A 95 -7.87 -4.19 11.41
CA ALA A 95 -8.42 -3.73 10.15
C ALA A 95 -7.33 -3.57 9.08
N ALA A 96 -6.19 -2.98 9.42
CA ALA A 96 -5.04 -2.86 8.51
C ALA A 96 -4.54 -4.24 8.04
N ALA A 97 -4.38 -5.19 8.97
CA ALA A 97 -3.94 -6.56 8.68
C ALA A 97 -4.90 -7.33 7.77
N LEU A 98 -6.18 -6.96 7.74
CA LEU A 98 -7.17 -7.54 6.82
C LEU A 98 -7.20 -6.81 5.46
N ILE A 99 -6.98 -5.50 5.43
CA ILE A 99 -7.02 -4.69 4.21
C ILE A 99 -5.85 -5.01 3.28
N PHE A 100 -4.63 -5.14 3.80
CA PHE A 100 -3.46 -5.40 2.95
C PHE A 100 -3.59 -6.66 2.10
N PRO A 101 -3.95 -7.85 2.64
CA PRO A 101 -4.16 -9.02 1.80
C PRO A 101 -5.40 -8.92 0.89
N ALA A 102 -6.40 -8.10 1.24
CA ALA A 102 -7.62 -7.90 0.43
C ALA A 102 -7.35 -7.28 -0.95
N ILE A 103 -6.18 -6.66 -1.18
CA ILE A 103 -5.79 -6.20 -2.52
C ILE A 103 -5.59 -7.35 -3.51
N ILE A 104 -5.30 -8.56 -3.02
CA ILE A 104 -5.08 -9.76 -3.85
C ILE A 104 -6.38 -10.17 -4.55
N PRO A 105 -7.50 -10.46 -3.85
CA PRO A 105 -8.75 -10.81 -4.52
C PRO A 105 -9.24 -9.67 -5.43
N PHE A 106 -9.08 -8.39 -5.04
CA PHE A 106 -9.37 -7.27 -5.95
C PHE A 106 -8.54 -7.36 -7.24
N THR A 107 -7.24 -7.64 -7.12
CA THR A 107 -6.36 -7.77 -8.29
C THR A 107 -6.77 -8.94 -9.19
N ILE A 108 -7.10 -10.10 -8.60
CA ILE A 108 -7.49 -11.30 -9.37
C ILE A 108 -8.84 -11.09 -10.07
N LEU A 109 -9.83 -10.53 -9.38
CA LEU A 109 -11.19 -10.43 -9.91
C LEU A 109 -11.38 -9.24 -10.85
N VAL A 110 -10.72 -8.11 -10.57
CA VAL A 110 -10.98 -6.83 -11.25
C VAL A 110 -9.88 -6.44 -12.22
N LEU A 111 -8.61 -6.56 -11.82
CA LEU A 111 -7.47 -6.16 -12.66
C LEU A 111 -7.01 -7.25 -13.61
N LYS A 112 -7.06 -8.52 -13.22
CA LYS A 112 -6.53 -9.63 -14.05
C LYS A 112 -7.16 -9.68 -15.45
N PRO A 113 -8.48 -9.54 -15.65
CA PRO A 113 -9.05 -9.54 -17.00
C PRO A 113 -8.48 -8.44 -17.89
N ILE A 114 -8.19 -7.25 -17.33
CA ILE A 114 -7.57 -6.16 -18.07
C ILE A 114 -6.08 -6.43 -18.31
N ASN A 115 -5.37 -6.99 -17.33
CA ASN A 115 -3.98 -7.39 -17.50
C ASN A 115 -3.82 -8.40 -18.63
N ASP A 116 -4.66 -9.44 -18.66
CA ASP A 116 -4.63 -10.49 -19.67
C ASP A 116 -4.86 -9.91 -21.08
N LYS A 117 -5.82 -8.98 -21.23
CA LYS A 117 -6.04 -8.25 -22.49
C LYS A 117 -4.81 -7.42 -22.91
N LEU A 118 -4.19 -6.72 -21.98
CA LEU A 118 -3.02 -5.89 -22.26
C LEU A 118 -1.79 -6.73 -22.65
N PHE A 119 -1.58 -7.89 -22.01
CA PHE A 119 -0.54 -8.82 -22.43
C PHE A 119 -0.81 -9.38 -23.83
N ALA A 120 -2.03 -9.85 -24.09
CA ALA A 120 -2.39 -10.36 -25.42
C ALA A 120 -2.22 -9.31 -26.53
N LYS A 121 -2.51 -8.05 -26.23
CA LYS A 121 -2.24 -6.94 -27.16
C LYS A 121 -0.77 -6.68 -27.37
N GLY A 122 0.03 -6.72 -26.31
CA GLY A 122 1.49 -6.62 -26.43
C GLY A 122 2.04 -7.69 -27.38
N ASP A 123 1.55 -8.92 -27.25
CA ASP A 123 1.97 -10.03 -28.12
C ASP A 123 1.50 -9.83 -29.57
N ALA A 124 0.24 -9.44 -29.79
CA ALA A 124 -0.29 -9.17 -31.12
C ALA A 124 0.44 -8.02 -31.84
N LEU A 125 0.68 -6.91 -31.13
CA LEU A 125 1.37 -5.73 -31.67
C LEU A 125 2.86 -5.94 -31.89
N ALA A 126 3.47 -6.94 -31.21
CA ALA A 126 4.84 -7.35 -31.49
C ALA A 126 4.95 -8.15 -32.81
N LEU A 127 3.85 -8.76 -33.27
CA LEU A 127 3.80 -9.49 -34.54
C LEU A 127 3.33 -8.61 -35.70
N ASP A 128 2.36 -7.74 -35.45
CA ASP A 128 1.82 -6.79 -36.44
C ASP A 128 1.51 -5.45 -35.77
N GLU A 129 2.26 -4.40 -36.12
CA GLU A 129 2.04 -3.04 -35.59
C GLU A 129 0.66 -2.48 -35.94
N LYS A 130 -0.03 -3.06 -36.93
CA LYS A 130 -1.40 -2.69 -37.34
C LYS A 130 -2.47 -3.56 -36.69
N ALA A 131 -2.15 -4.41 -35.71
CA ALA A 131 -3.10 -5.27 -35.01
C ALA A 131 -4.24 -4.50 -34.29
N GLU A 132 -4.15 -3.17 -34.18
CA GLU A 132 -5.21 -2.31 -33.64
C GLU A 132 -6.09 -1.64 -34.71
N VAL A 133 -5.78 -1.78 -35.99
CA VAL A 133 -6.60 -1.21 -37.06
C VAL A 133 -7.97 -1.90 -37.09
N GLY A 134 -9.04 -1.12 -36.93
CA GLY A 134 -10.42 -1.63 -36.89
C GLY A 134 -10.85 -2.22 -35.54
N VAL A 135 -9.99 -2.21 -34.53
CA VAL A 135 -10.37 -2.57 -33.15
C VAL A 135 -11.22 -1.45 -32.54
N ALA A 136 -12.24 -1.83 -31.78
CA ALA A 136 -13.09 -0.88 -31.06
C ALA A 136 -12.25 0.03 -30.14
N GLN A 137 -12.60 1.32 -30.05
CA GLN A 137 -11.78 2.34 -29.40
C GLN A 137 -11.47 1.99 -27.92
N GLU A 138 -12.48 1.48 -27.21
CA GLU A 138 -12.42 1.05 -25.82
C GLU A 138 -11.56 -0.20 -25.60
N GLU A 139 -11.33 -0.96 -26.67
CA GLU A 139 -10.45 -2.11 -26.70
C GLU A 139 -9.11 -1.77 -27.35
N THR A 140 -8.69 -0.50 -27.45
CA THR A 140 -7.31 -0.16 -27.82
C THR A 140 -6.35 -0.31 -26.64
N THR A 141 -5.05 -0.46 -26.88
CA THR A 141 -4.02 -0.54 -25.83
C THR A 141 -4.11 0.67 -24.90
N LYS A 142 -4.19 1.89 -25.47
CA LYS A 142 -4.26 3.12 -24.67
C LYS A 142 -5.53 3.18 -23.82
N ALA A 143 -6.69 2.80 -24.36
CA ALA A 143 -7.94 2.75 -23.59
C ALA A 143 -7.89 1.70 -22.46
N LEU A 144 -7.28 0.54 -22.71
CA LEU A 144 -7.10 -0.49 -21.69
C LEU A 144 -6.10 -0.07 -20.60
N ILE A 145 -5.00 0.61 -20.95
CA ILE A 145 -4.06 1.17 -19.97
C ILE A 145 -4.75 2.25 -19.11
N ASP A 146 -5.56 3.13 -19.71
CA ASP A 146 -6.35 4.12 -18.95
C ASP A 146 -7.33 3.45 -17.98
N ARG A 147 -8.09 2.46 -18.45
CA ARG A 147 -9.01 1.68 -17.60
C ARG A 147 -8.26 0.94 -16.49
N TRP A 148 -7.13 0.32 -16.82
CA TRP A 148 -6.26 -0.33 -15.85
C TRP A 148 -5.80 0.65 -14.77
N THR A 149 -5.41 1.86 -15.16
CA THR A 149 -4.91 2.90 -14.25
C THR A 149 -5.97 3.37 -13.28
N LYS A 150 -7.22 3.57 -13.75
CA LYS A 150 -8.37 3.89 -12.89
C LYS A 150 -8.61 2.81 -11.84
N LEU A 151 -8.60 1.53 -12.24
CA LEU A 151 -8.78 0.40 -11.32
C LEU A 151 -7.58 0.22 -10.38
N HIS A 152 -6.37 0.48 -10.87
CA HIS A 152 -5.16 0.47 -10.05
C HIS A 152 -5.19 1.56 -8.99
N LEU A 153 -5.72 2.76 -9.30
CA LEU A 153 -5.94 3.82 -8.31
C LEU A 153 -6.93 3.41 -7.21
N VAL A 154 -7.97 2.65 -7.53
CA VAL A 154 -8.87 2.07 -6.50
C VAL A 154 -8.08 1.14 -5.57
N ARG A 155 -7.22 0.27 -6.13
CA ARG A 155 -6.32 -0.58 -5.33
C ARG A 155 -5.33 0.24 -4.48
N THR A 156 -4.80 1.33 -5.02
CA THR A 156 -3.95 2.28 -4.31
C THR A 156 -4.68 2.90 -3.12
N ALA A 157 -5.94 3.31 -3.31
CA ALA A 157 -6.76 3.88 -2.25
C ALA A 157 -7.04 2.86 -1.13
N ILE A 158 -7.39 1.62 -1.47
CA ILE A 158 -7.58 0.52 -0.50
C ILE A 158 -6.30 0.35 0.35
N THR A 159 -5.14 0.29 -0.32
CA THR A 159 -3.84 0.20 0.37
C THR A 159 -3.60 1.43 1.27
N GLY A 160 -3.95 2.62 0.80
CA GLY A 160 -3.80 3.86 1.53
C GLY A 160 -4.60 3.90 2.81
N VAL A 161 -5.84 3.38 2.80
CA VAL A 161 -6.64 3.22 4.02
C VAL A 161 -5.89 2.33 5.02
N GLY A 162 -5.37 1.18 4.60
CA GLY A 162 -4.58 0.29 5.47
C GLY A 162 -3.35 1.00 6.08
N ALA A 163 -2.62 1.78 5.28
CA ALA A 163 -1.46 2.55 5.75
C ALA A 163 -1.86 3.62 6.78
N ILE A 164 -2.95 4.35 6.54
CA ILE A 164 -3.47 5.36 7.47
C ILE A 164 -3.87 4.72 8.80
N LEU A 165 -4.56 3.57 8.76
CA LEU A 165 -4.97 2.86 9.98
C LEU A 165 -3.75 2.38 10.79
N ALA A 166 -2.71 1.86 10.13
CA ALA A 166 -1.47 1.45 10.79
C ALA A 166 -0.75 2.63 11.46
N ILE A 167 -0.71 3.80 10.79
CA ILE A 167 -0.14 5.03 11.35
C ILE A 167 -0.99 5.53 12.53
N TRP A 168 -2.31 5.56 12.39
CA TRP A 168 -3.21 6.01 13.44
C TRP A 168 -3.08 5.13 14.69
N ALA A 169 -3.05 3.81 14.54
CA ALA A 169 -2.84 2.89 15.66
C ALA A 169 -1.52 3.15 16.40
N ALA A 170 -0.48 3.55 15.67
CA ALA A 170 0.83 3.88 16.22
C ALA A 170 0.84 5.22 16.98
N LEU A 171 0.04 6.20 16.55
CA LEU A 171 -0.07 7.51 17.18
C LEU A 171 -0.96 7.46 18.43
N ASP A 172 -2.10 6.77 18.37
CA ASP A 172 -3.04 6.62 19.49
C ASP A 172 -2.37 6.00 20.73
N LYS A 173 -1.51 5.00 20.52
CA LYS A 173 -0.69 4.39 21.58
C LYS A 173 0.20 5.40 22.33
N ARG A 174 0.60 6.50 21.69
CA ARG A 174 1.42 7.55 22.31
C ARG A 174 0.59 8.52 23.14
N GLU A 175 -0.65 8.81 22.71
CA GLU A 175 -1.55 9.71 23.44
C GLU A 175 -1.98 9.11 24.78
N THR A 176 -2.23 7.81 24.85
CA THR A 176 -2.53 7.12 26.12
C THR A 176 -1.34 7.07 27.09
N GLY A 177 -0.10 7.23 26.60
CA GLY A 177 1.12 7.16 27.42
C GLY A 177 1.76 8.52 27.76
N SER A 178 1.42 9.59 27.04
CA SER A 178 2.14 10.88 27.13
C SER A 178 1.43 11.97 27.94
N VAL A 179 0.17 11.80 28.33
CA VAL A 179 -0.59 12.87 29.00
C VAL A 179 -0.31 12.95 30.53
N GLY A 180 0.43 12.00 31.10
CA GLY A 180 0.71 11.96 32.55
C GLY A 180 2.09 12.43 33.03
N GLY A 181 2.99 12.86 32.13
CA GLY A 181 4.43 12.91 32.47
C GLY A 181 5.20 14.20 32.14
N PHE A 182 4.55 15.26 31.66
CA PHE A 182 5.25 16.54 31.42
C PHE A 182 5.06 17.49 32.60
N SER A 183 5.74 17.23 33.72
CA SER A 183 6.07 18.31 34.65
C SER A 183 7.28 19.05 34.07
N LEU A 184 7.06 20.25 33.54
CA LEU A 184 8.13 21.20 33.31
C LEU A 184 8.73 21.55 34.67
N GLN A 185 9.78 20.85 35.09
CA GLN A 185 10.58 21.24 36.23
C GLN A 185 11.39 22.47 35.80
N SER A 186 10.74 23.64 35.88
CA SER A 186 11.39 24.93 35.75
C SER A 186 12.54 25.00 36.76
N GLY A 187 13.76 25.22 36.26
CA GLY A 187 15.01 25.26 37.02
C GLY A 187 15.16 26.47 37.95
N ALA A 188 14.10 26.92 38.60
CA ALA A 188 14.11 28.09 39.47
C ALA A 188 14.60 27.82 40.91
N ASN A 189 14.69 26.57 41.36
CA ASN A 189 15.13 26.23 42.73
C ASN A 189 16.56 25.69 42.77
N ARG A 190 17.51 26.45 42.24
CA ARG A 190 18.94 26.27 42.48
C ARG A 190 19.58 27.54 43.04
N LEU A 191 18.95 28.19 44.01
CA LEU A 191 19.63 29.10 44.95
C LEU A 191 18.85 29.08 46.26
N GLY A 192 19.45 28.43 47.26
CA GLY A 192 18.98 28.28 48.64
C GLY A 192 20.01 27.45 49.38
#